data_AF-A0A6A9SZ52-F1
#
_entry.id   AF-A0A6A9SZ52-F1
#
_cell.length_a   1.000
_cell.length_b   1.000
_cell.length_c   1.000
_cell.angle_alpha   90.00
_cell.angle_beta   90.00
_cell.angle_gamma   90.00
#
_symmetry.space_group_name_H-M   'P 1'
#
loop_
_entity.id
_entity.type
_entity.pdbx_description
1 polymer ?
#
loop_
_entity_poly.entity_id
_entity_poly.type
_entity_poly.pdbx_seq_one_letter_code
_entity_poly.pdbx_strand_id
1 'polypeptide(L)'
;MTRLLKTSGFLGLATMMVVGLYQAYLLSPPNPQAVPGWVVGGHAHLGVLSILALVMGFAVVAYGLVGRMRQAVSGLFVVGQWGVPLTVWGAELTGIGIIHITTFIWGAALVVSMLLMAYTAATTDAVIGGDGRSGVQPAD
;
A
#
# COMPACT_ATOMS: atom_id res chain seq x y z
N MET A 1 -6.89 -2.10 15.68
CA MET A 1 -6.07 -3.20 15.10
C MET A 1 -5.88 -3.04 13.59
N THR A 2 -4.85 -2.32 13.18
CA THR A 2 -4.40 -2.21 11.77
C THR A 2 -3.31 -3.25 11.45
N ARG A 3 -3.40 -4.44 12.07
CA ARG A 3 -2.43 -5.53 11.83
C ARG A 3 -2.42 -5.90 10.35
N LEU A 4 -3.59 -5.97 9.72
CA LEU A 4 -3.76 -6.37 8.33
C LEU A 4 -3.04 -5.45 7.32
N LEU A 5 -3.19 -4.13 7.45
CA LEU A 5 -2.46 -3.16 6.60
C LEU A 5 -0.95 -3.24 6.83
N LYS A 6 -0.52 -3.37 8.10
CA LYS A 6 0.90 -3.47 8.43
C LYS A 6 1.53 -4.78 7.91
N THR A 7 0.85 -5.91 8.11
CA THR A 7 1.29 -7.21 7.61
C THR A 7 1.31 -7.22 6.08
N SER A 8 0.27 -6.66 5.44
CA SER A 8 0.22 -6.55 3.98
C SER A 8 1.34 -5.66 3.43
N GLY A 9 1.62 -4.54 4.08
CA GLY A 9 2.74 -3.66 3.73
C GLY A 9 4.10 -4.35 3.87
N PHE A 10 4.39 -4.97 5.01
CA PHE A 10 5.66 -5.70 5.18
C PHE A 10 5.79 -6.89 4.22
N LEU A 11 4.71 -7.65 4.01
CA LEU A 11 4.72 -8.76 3.06
C LEU A 11 4.97 -8.27 1.63
N GLY A 12 4.33 -7.17 1.22
CA GLY A 12 4.54 -6.58 -0.09
C GLY A 12 5.96 -6.01 -0.27
N LEU A 13 6.54 -5.40 0.77
CA LEU A 13 7.95 -4.99 0.78
C LEU A 13 8.90 -6.18 0.66
N ALA A 14 8.66 -7.27 1.40
CA ALA A 14 9.45 -8.49 1.29
C ALA A 14 9.36 -9.08 -0.14
N THR A 15 8.16 -9.09 -0.71
CA THR A 15 7.94 -9.55 -2.09
C THR A 15 8.68 -8.65 -3.08
N MET A 16 8.62 -7.32 -2.90
CA MET A 16 9.37 -6.36 -3.71
C MET A 16 10.88 -6.59 -3.64
N MET A 17 11.43 -6.90 -2.46
CA MET A 17 12.84 -7.22 -2.29
C MET A 17 13.21 -8.49 -3.06
N VAL A 18 12.38 -9.54 -3.02
CA VAL A 18 12.60 -10.77 -3.80
C VAL A 18 12.62 -10.46 -5.31
N VAL A 19 11.62 -9.70 -5.79
CA VAL A 19 11.53 -9.33 -7.22
C VAL A 19 12.70 -8.44 -7.64
N GLY A 20 13.11 -7.50 -6.77
CA GLY A 20 14.25 -6.62 -7.02
C GLY A 20 15.59 -7.36 -7.05
N LEU A 21 15.78 -8.35 -6.17
CA LEU A 21 16.95 -9.23 -6.20
C LEU A 21 16.98 -10.10 -7.46
N TYR A 22 15.83 -10.62 -7.88
CA TYR A 22 15.72 -11.35 -9.15
C TYR A 22 16.07 -10.47 -10.35
N GLN A 23 15.59 -9.22 -10.35
CA GLN A 23 15.94 -8.22 -11.37
C GLN A 23 17.45 -7.92 -11.38
N ALA A 24 18.08 -7.77 -10.20
CA ALA A 24 19.51 -7.58 -10.08
C ALA A 24 20.31 -8.81 -10.57
N TYR A 25 19.83 -10.02 -10.29
CA TYR A 25 20.43 -11.26 -10.79
C TYR A 25 20.42 -11.34 -12.32
N LEU A 26 19.30 -10.99 -12.98
CA LEU A 26 19.20 -10.95 -14.44
C LEU A 26 20.13 -9.93 -15.10
N LEU A 27 20.43 -8.83 -14.40
CA LEU A 27 21.35 -7.79 -14.86
C LEU A 27 22.81 -8.10 -14.54
N SER A 28 23.08 -9.10 -13.70
CA SER A 28 24.44 -9.43 -13.25
C SER A 28 25.19 -10.27 -14.30
N PRO A 29 26.48 -9.99 -14.57
CA PRO A 29 27.33 -10.91 -15.33
C PRO A 29 27.38 -12.28 -14.64
N PRO A 30 27.34 -13.41 -15.37
CA PRO A 30 27.72 -13.61 -16.77
C PRO A 30 26.60 -13.58 -17.81
N ASN A 31 25.35 -13.28 -17.44
CA ASN A 31 24.22 -13.32 -18.38
C ASN A 31 23.35 -12.07 -18.25
N PRO A 32 23.81 -10.91 -18.80
CA PRO A 32 23.02 -9.68 -18.79
C PRO A 32 21.82 -9.84 -19.73
N GLN A 33 20.73 -10.37 -19.19
CA GLN A 33 19.47 -10.51 -19.91
C GLN A 33 18.67 -9.22 -19.76
N ALA A 34 17.92 -8.85 -20.80
CA ALA A 34 16.93 -7.80 -20.68
C ALA A 34 15.92 -8.17 -19.60
N VAL A 35 15.66 -7.26 -18.66
CA VAL A 35 14.68 -7.48 -17.60
C VAL A 35 13.28 -7.55 -18.24
N PRO A 36 12.53 -8.65 -18.05
CA PRO A 36 11.17 -8.76 -18.56
C PRO A 36 10.26 -7.64 -18.00
N GLY A 37 9.36 -7.12 -18.82
CA GLY A 37 8.45 -6.03 -18.44
C GLY A 37 7.62 -6.33 -17.20
N TRP A 38 7.20 -7.59 -17.00
CA TRP A 38 6.45 -8.04 -15.83
C TRP A 38 7.23 -7.91 -14.51
N VAL A 39 8.56 -8.08 -14.54
CA VAL A 39 9.43 -7.92 -13.37
C VAL A 39 9.49 -6.44 -12.99
N VAL A 40 9.69 -5.56 -13.98
CA VAL A 40 9.76 -4.10 -13.79
C VAL A 40 8.43 -3.56 -13.27
N GLY A 41 7.33 -3.90 -13.94
CA GLY A 41 5.99 -3.44 -13.58
C GLY A 41 5.57 -3.91 -12.19
N GLY A 42 5.82 -5.18 -11.87
CA GLY A 42 5.56 -5.75 -10.55
C GLY A 42 6.39 -5.12 -9.44
N HIS A 43 7.71 -4.97 -9.64
CA HIS A 43 8.60 -4.36 -8.65
C HIS A 43 8.20 -2.93 -8.30
N ALA A 44 7.92 -2.11 -9.31
CA ALA A 44 7.55 -0.72 -9.13
C ALA A 44 6.26 -0.56 -8.32
N HIS A 45 5.20 -1.29 -8.69
CA HIS A 45 3.91 -1.23 -8.01
C HIS A 45 3.99 -1.83 -6.59
N LEU A 46 4.68 -2.96 -6.41
CA LEU A 46 4.85 -3.54 -5.09
C LEU A 46 5.60 -2.61 -4.14
N GLY A 47 6.64 -1.91 -4.60
CA GLY A 47 7.38 -0.97 -3.76
C GLY A 47 6.50 0.15 -3.22
N VAL A 48 5.90 0.93 -4.12
CA VAL A 48 5.12 2.12 -3.72
C VAL A 48 3.86 1.75 -2.93
N LEU A 49 3.12 0.72 -3.36
CA LEU A 49 1.85 0.35 -2.72
C LEU A 49 2.08 -0.26 -1.34
N SER A 50 3.21 -0.94 -1.12
CA SER A 50 3.54 -1.52 0.19
C SER A 50 3.97 -0.49 1.22
N ILE A 51 4.70 0.55 0.80
CA ILE A 51 5.00 1.71 1.66
C ILE A 51 3.70 2.42 2.03
N LEU A 52 2.84 2.69 1.04
CA LEU A 52 1.53 3.31 1.27
C LEU A 52 0.66 2.46 2.20
N ALA A 53 0.72 1.13 2.13
CA ALA A 53 0.01 0.24 3.05
C ALA A 53 0.46 0.42 4.51
N LEU A 54 1.77 0.58 4.74
CA LEU A 54 2.31 0.86 6.07
C LEU A 54 1.85 2.23 6.57
N VAL A 55 2.01 3.28 5.74
CA VAL A 55 1.56 4.64 6.04
C VAL A 55 0.08 4.63 6.37
N MET A 56 -0.73 3.91 5.60
CA MET A 56 -2.16 3.75 5.86
C MET A 56 -2.44 3.02 7.17
N GLY A 57 -1.67 1.98 7.49
CA GLY A 57 -1.75 1.28 8.76
C GLY A 57 -1.50 2.17 9.97
N PHE A 58 -0.69 3.23 9.83
CA PHE A 58 -0.49 4.26 10.85
C PHE A 58 -1.59 5.32 10.82
N ALA A 59 -1.94 5.85 9.65
CA ALA A 59 -2.95 6.89 9.49
C ALA A 59 -4.32 6.47 10.04
N VAL A 60 -4.77 5.23 9.75
CA VAL A 60 -6.04 4.70 10.27
C VAL A 60 -6.08 4.70 11.81
N VAL A 61 -4.92 4.51 12.47
CA VAL A 61 -4.82 4.59 13.93
C VAL A 61 -4.78 6.04 14.39
N ALA A 62 -3.97 6.88 13.74
CA ALA A 62 -3.80 8.28 14.09
C ALA A 62 -5.11 9.08 14.01
N TYR A 63 -5.95 8.81 13.01
CA TYR A 63 -7.27 9.45 12.87
C TYR A 63 -8.39 8.72 13.62
N GLY A 64 -8.07 7.70 14.42
CA GLY A 64 -9.06 7.00 15.24
C GLY A 64 -10.18 6.30 14.44
N LEU A 65 -9.95 5.90 13.19
CA LEU A 65 -10.99 5.29 12.35
C LEU A 65 -11.50 3.99 12.98
N VAL A 66 -12.84 3.89 13.10
CA VAL A 66 -13.53 2.73 13.68
C VAL A 66 -14.65 2.22 12.75
N GLY A 67 -15.17 1.02 13.08
CA GLY A 67 -16.33 0.44 12.41
C GLY A 67 -16.17 0.25 10.90
N ARG A 68 -17.22 0.59 10.16
CA ARG A 68 -17.34 0.38 8.70
C ARG A 68 -16.32 1.18 7.89
N MET A 69 -16.03 2.42 8.28
CA MET A 69 -15.06 3.27 7.56
C MET A 69 -13.66 2.66 7.57
N ARG A 70 -13.22 2.16 8.74
CA ARG A 70 -11.94 1.47 8.86
C ARG A 70 -11.86 0.21 8.01
N GLN A 71 -12.95 -0.58 7.97
CA GLN A 71 -13.01 -1.79 7.16
C GLN A 71 -12.96 -1.45 5.66
N ALA A 72 -13.72 -0.45 5.22
CA ALA A 72 -13.73 0.00 3.84
C ALA A 72 -12.33 0.46 3.39
N VAL A 73 -11.71 1.40 4.11
CA VAL A 73 -10.36 1.89 3.80
C VAL A 73 -9.34 0.75 3.81
N SER A 74 -9.27 -0.03 4.89
CA SER A 74 -8.25 -1.07 5.01
C SER A 74 -8.44 -2.20 3.99
N GLY A 75 -9.69 -2.59 3.73
CA GLY A 75 -10.03 -3.65 2.79
C GLY A 75 -9.81 -3.25 1.33
N LEU A 76 -10.35 -2.11 0.91
CA LEU A 76 -10.16 -1.57 -0.44
C LEU A 76 -8.67 -1.36 -0.73
N PHE A 77 -7.92 -0.83 0.24
CA PHE A 77 -6.49 -0.62 0.07
C PHE A 77 -5.72 -1.92 -0.13
N VAL A 78 -5.99 -2.94 0.69
CA VAL A 78 -5.25 -4.22 0.63
C VAL A 78 -5.60 -5.00 -0.63
N VAL A 79 -6.88 -5.02 -1.00
CA VAL A 79 -7.33 -5.65 -2.24
C VAL A 79 -6.72 -4.95 -3.45
N GLY A 80 -6.71 -3.62 -3.46
CA GLY A 80 -6.06 -2.83 -4.51
C GLY A 80 -4.55 -3.03 -4.56
N GLN A 81 -3.88 -3.06 -3.40
CA GLN A 81 -2.43 -3.23 -3.26
C GLN A 81 -1.95 -4.53 -3.91
N TRP A 82 -2.67 -5.63 -3.72
CA TRP A 82 -2.33 -6.92 -4.30
C TRP A 82 -2.91 -7.11 -5.70
N GLY A 83 -4.11 -6.59 -5.95
CA GLY A 83 -4.79 -6.72 -7.24
C GLY A 83 -3.97 -6.15 -8.39
N VAL A 84 -3.42 -4.94 -8.24
CA VAL A 84 -2.61 -4.28 -9.28
C VAL A 84 -1.37 -5.10 -9.70
N PRO A 85 -0.44 -5.47 -8.82
CA PRO A 85 0.74 -6.23 -9.22
C PRO A 85 0.38 -7.64 -9.72
N LEU A 86 -0.62 -8.31 -9.13
CA LEU A 86 -1.06 -9.62 -9.58
C LEU A 86 -1.68 -9.59 -10.98
N THR A 87 -2.44 -8.54 -11.34
CA THR A 87 -2.97 -8.42 -12.71
C THR A 87 -1.91 -8.07 -13.72
N VAL A 88 -0.95 -7.21 -13.35
CA VAL A 88 0.19 -6.91 -14.23
C VAL A 88 0.98 -8.18 -14.53
N TRP A 89 1.29 -8.99 -13.51
CA TRP A 89 1.93 -10.29 -13.72
C TRP A 89 1.07 -11.24 -14.54
N GLY A 90 -0.21 -11.39 -14.18
CA GLY A 90 -1.11 -12.30 -14.90
C GLY A 90 -1.28 -11.93 -16.37
N ALA A 91 -1.40 -10.64 -16.69
CA ALA A 91 -1.58 -10.17 -18.05
C ALA A 91 -0.33 -10.38 -18.90
N GLU A 92 0.85 -10.05 -18.36
CA GLU A 92 2.12 -10.22 -19.06
C GLU A 92 2.51 -11.70 -19.22
N LEU A 93 2.22 -12.55 -18.23
CA LEU A 93 2.53 -13.99 -18.29
C LEU A 93 1.60 -14.77 -19.22
N THR A 94 0.36 -14.32 -19.40
CA THR A 94 -0.63 -15.00 -20.27
C THR A 94 -0.79 -14.36 -21.64
N GLY A 95 -0.31 -13.13 -21.83
CA GLY A 95 -0.53 -12.32 -23.03
C GLY A 95 -1.98 -11.85 -23.21
N ILE A 96 -2.86 -12.04 -22.21
CA ILE A 96 -4.29 -11.73 -22.32
C ILE A 96 -4.53 -10.27 -21.93
N GLY A 97 -4.73 -9.41 -22.92
CA GLY A 97 -4.94 -7.96 -22.73
C GLY A 97 -6.15 -7.59 -21.86
N ILE A 98 -7.18 -8.43 -21.77
CA ILE A 98 -8.33 -8.19 -20.88
C ILE A 98 -7.92 -8.14 -19.40
N ILE A 99 -6.90 -8.90 -18.99
CA ILE A 99 -6.41 -8.88 -17.60
C ILE A 99 -5.83 -7.51 -17.26
N HIS A 100 -5.17 -6.83 -18.21
CA HIS A 100 -4.70 -5.45 -17.99
C HIS A 100 -5.85 -4.50 -17.66
N ILE A 101 -7.01 -4.65 -18.28
CA ILE A 101 -8.18 -3.79 -18.03
C ILE A 101 -8.64 -3.93 -16.57
N THR A 102 -8.55 -5.13 -15.99
CA THR A 102 -8.93 -5.34 -14.58
C THR A 102 -8.05 -4.56 -13.59
N THR A 103 -6.85 -4.14 -14.01
CA THR A 103 -5.97 -3.24 -13.22
C THR A 103 -6.67 -1.92 -12.89
N PHE A 104 -7.55 -1.41 -13.76
CA PHE A 104 -8.35 -0.22 -13.45
C PHE A 104 -9.34 -0.44 -12.31
N ILE A 105 -9.86 -1.67 -12.14
CA ILE A 105 -10.76 -2.00 -11.04
C ILE A 105 -10.02 -1.95 -9.71
N TRP A 106 -8.82 -2.56 -9.66
CA TRP A 106 -7.97 -2.53 -8.47
C TRP A 106 -7.43 -1.13 -8.18
N GLY A 107 -7.09 -0.37 -9.22
CA GLY A 107 -6.73 1.04 -9.13
C GLY A 107 -7.88 1.89 -8.59
N ALA A 108 -9.11 1.67 -9.04
CA ALA A 108 -10.30 2.36 -8.51
C ALA A 108 -10.50 2.05 -7.01
N ALA A 109 -10.25 0.82 -6.56
CA ALA A 109 -10.29 0.49 -5.14
C ALA A 109 -9.26 1.28 -4.32
N LEU A 110 -8.02 1.40 -4.83
CA LEU A 110 -6.98 2.23 -4.21
C LEU A 110 -7.38 3.71 -4.17
N VAL A 111 -7.92 4.24 -5.27
CA VAL A 111 -8.37 5.63 -5.38
C VAL A 111 -9.48 5.89 -4.36
N VAL A 112 -10.51 5.06 -4.31
CA VAL A 112 -11.61 5.21 -3.35
C VAL A 112 -11.08 5.14 -1.92
N SER A 113 -10.19 4.19 -1.61
CA SER A 113 -9.57 4.13 -0.29
C SER A 113 -8.82 5.41 0.08
N MET A 114 -8.07 5.98 -0.86
CA MET A 114 -7.30 7.21 -0.63
C MET A 114 -8.21 8.44 -0.52
N LEU A 115 -9.29 8.52 -1.29
CA LEU A 115 -10.27 9.58 -1.18
C LEU A 115 -11.00 9.54 0.15
N LEU A 116 -11.37 8.36 0.65
CA LEU A 116 -11.96 8.21 1.98
C LEU A 116 -11.00 8.70 3.06
N MET A 117 -9.71 8.41 2.91
CA MET A 117 -8.70 8.88 3.86
C MET A 117 -8.41 10.37 3.77
N ALA A 118 -8.39 10.92 2.56
CA ALA A 118 -8.30 12.36 2.35
C ALA A 118 -9.49 13.08 2.99
N TYR A 119 -10.70 12.54 2.83
CA TYR A 119 -11.90 13.05 3.50
C TYR A 119 -11.76 13.01 5.03
N THR A 120 -11.28 11.89 5.60
CA THR A 120 -11.07 11.82 7.06
C THR A 120 -10.00 12.79 7.54
N ALA A 121 -8.91 12.95 6.80
CA ALA A 121 -7.85 13.90 7.14
C ALA A 121 -8.32 15.35 7.07
N ALA A 122 -9.27 15.66 6.19
CA ALA A 122 -9.85 16.99 6.06
C ALA A 122 -10.93 17.30 7.11
N THR A 123 -11.53 16.30 7.74
CA THR A 123 -12.71 16.46 8.61
C THR A 123 -12.51 16.00 10.06
N THR A 124 -11.38 15.35 10.36
CA THR A 124 -11.10 14.76 11.66
C THR A 124 -9.72 15.17 12.13
N ASP A 125 -9.63 15.74 13.33
CA ASP A 125 -8.34 16.01 13.96
C ASP A 125 -7.64 14.71 14.33
N ALA A 126 -6.34 14.64 14.06
CA ALA A 126 -5.55 13.48 14.41
C ALA A 126 -5.46 13.34 15.94
N VAL A 127 -5.72 12.13 16.44
CA VAL A 127 -5.55 11.73 17.84
C VAL A 127 -4.06 11.49 18.08
N ILE A 128 -3.24 12.54 17.93
CA ILE A 128 -1.84 12.48 18.34
C ILE A 128 -1.81 12.91 19.80
N GLY A 129 -1.43 11.99 20.68
CA GLY A 129 -1.31 12.18 22.12
C GLY A 129 -0.55 13.46 22.45
N GLY A 130 -1.29 14.45 22.93
CA GLY A 130 -0.82 15.77 23.27
C GLY A 130 -1.95 16.48 24.00
N ASP A 131 -2.31 15.97 25.19
CA ASP A 131 -2.92 16.82 26.20
C ASP A 131 -1.89 17.90 26.52
N GLY A 132 -1.92 18.99 25.76
CA GLY A 132 -1.24 20.25 26.03
C GLY A 132 -1.85 20.98 27.22
N ARG A 133 -2.28 20.25 28.25
CA ARG A 133 -2.45 20.77 29.60
C ARG A 133 -1.22 20.40 30.39
N SER A 134 -0.13 21.13 30.15
CA SER A 134 0.85 21.37 31.19
C SER A 134 0.11 22.07 32.34
N GLY A 135 -0.40 21.28 33.29
CA GLY A 135 -0.88 21.78 34.56
C GLY A 135 0.31 22.32 35.34
N VAL A 136 0.66 23.58 35.08
CA VAL A 136 1.40 24.38 36.06
C VAL A 136 0.37 24.75 37.12
N GLN A 137 0.36 24.02 38.24
CA GLN A 137 -0.24 24.56 39.46
C GLN A 137 0.64 25.74 39.91
N PRO A 138 0.08 26.92 40.21
CA PRO A 138 0.83 27.96 40.90
C PRO A 138 1.24 27.40 42.27
N ALA A 139 2.53 27.50 42.59
CA ALA A 139 3.02 27.19 43.92
C ALA A 139 2.55 28.28 44.88
N ASP A 140 1.95 27.85 46.00
CA ASP A 140 1.69 28.69 47.18
C ASP A 140 3.02 29.11 47.83
#